data_AF-A0A1G5CYX4-F1
#
_entry.id   AF-A0A1G5CYX4-F1
#
_cell.length_a   1.000
_cell.length_b   1.000
_cell.length_c   1.000
_cell.angle_alpha   90.00
_cell.angle_beta   90.00
_cell.angle_gamma   90.00
#
_symmetry.space_group_name_H-M   'P 1'
#
loop_
_entity.id
_entity.type
_entity.pdbx_description
1 polymer ?
#
loop_
_entity_poly.entity_id
_entity_poly.type
_entity_poly.pdbx_seq_one_letter_code
_entity_poly.pdbx_strand_id
1 'polypeptide(L)'
;MERSDGRQRIGELLYLIYFVLMIGARAIGLYEGQFVLNAIYVVAMLLFAAHMIVTKHTIPEYGIALGLLLIAGIVYLHTGEKGLLICFVTLLGMKGVEKQKVILCGMVTAGLCIGFRIFTGAFGLLPELFYPQDRGAMGVMFRHSLGYAHPNTLHMNVLLLTMLIGFYITSRNNSVTVPGTITKILQTREALTIILVSALLVGLNLYVFMYSGSRTGVLVSLVYLCVNLWFYLRRSPGIFEKIVCFAAYPVAVFIAIAFPFILPDGLFDRLDNSVFNTRLSIAGYFWSNNSLSLFGIRLNNPDPLFKAYGLDMAHLYLLLQLGIAAFATVTVITFLYVRHALKRGYMAELAVLMAVLFAGVWEPFLYNAGFKNITFVFMGAALYEMVSGTITKVLQNDDSRNNSVTVPDTTHATRGTVVAIAAGLLAGVIAAGAFLVLTDKPQALYMDTQEDEAGDTLGLEPLYLTQAEIDDIRSSGDMVVRYTDENTPMYKYDADAAVPEYNKKAVSIGVWFEIFTTLICISIQTVIAKIQTNPEAG
;
A
#
# COMPACT_ATOMS: atom_id res chain seq x y z
N MET A 1 -34.14 23.56 -1.42
CA MET A 1 -32.80 23.24 -1.92
C MET A 1 -31.78 23.04 -0.79
N GLU A 2 -31.72 23.89 0.24
CA GLU A 2 -30.75 23.77 1.36
C GLU A 2 -30.76 22.43 2.13
N ARG A 3 -31.94 21.83 2.40
CA ARG A 3 -32.04 20.51 3.08
C ARG A 3 -31.44 19.35 2.27
N SER A 4 -31.31 19.50 0.95
CA SER A 4 -30.73 18.48 0.05
C SER A 4 -29.21 18.49 0.12
N ASP A 5 -28.60 19.67 0.22
CA ASP A 5 -27.15 19.86 0.29
C ASP A 5 -26.61 19.39 1.66
N GLY A 6 -27.31 19.69 2.75
CA GLY A 6 -26.91 19.24 4.09
C GLY A 6 -26.86 17.71 4.25
N ARG A 7 -27.82 16.97 3.69
CA ARG A 7 -27.81 15.49 3.74
C ARG A 7 -26.65 14.91 2.95
N GLN A 8 -26.35 15.46 1.77
CA GLN A 8 -25.25 14.98 0.94
C GLN A 8 -23.89 15.20 1.64
N ARG A 9 -23.68 16.36 2.27
CA ARG A 9 -22.46 16.65 3.05
C ARG A 9 -22.29 15.71 4.25
N ILE A 10 -23.38 15.39 4.96
CA ILE A 10 -23.34 14.41 6.06
C ILE A 10 -23.01 13.02 5.53
N GLY A 11 -23.63 12.59 4.43
CA GLY A 11 -23.31 11.32 3.77
C GLY A 11 -21.83 11.23 3.38
N GLU A 12 -21.28 12.29 2.78
CA GLU A 12 -19.87 12.38 2.43
C GLU A 12 -18.97 12.24 3.67
N LEU A 13 -19.27 12.99 4.74
CA LEU A 13 -18.52 12.93 6.00
C LEU A 13 -18.53 11.53 6.62
N LEU A 14 -19.68 10.86 6.65
CA LEU A 14 -19.81 9.49 7.19
C LEU A 14 -18.90 8.52 6.45
N TYR A 15 -18.84 8.61 5.12
CA TYR A 15 -17.95 7.78 4.32
C TYR A 15 -16.47 8.12 4.53
N LEU A 16 -16.12 9.40 4.65
CA LEU A 16 -14.74 9.81 4.94
C LEU A 16 -14.27 9.29 6.30
N ILE A 17 -15.11 9.33 7.34
CA ILE A 17 -14.79 8.76 8.65
C ILE A 17 -14.65 7.24 8.56
N TYR A 18 -15.57 6.55 7.86
CA TYR A 18 -15.44 5.12 7.56
C TYR A 18 -14.08 4.79 6.94
N PHE A 19 -13.71 5.53 5.90
CA PHE A 19 -12.48 5.29 5.15
C PHE A 19 -11.23 5.55 6.00
N VAL A 20 -11.20 6.63 6.78
CA VAL A 20 -10.11 6.98 7.71
C VAL A 20 -9.93 5.90 8.77
N LEU A 21 -11.02 5.39 9.36
CA LEU A 21 -10.94 4.31 10.35
C LEU A 21 -10.35 3.02 9.75
N MET A 22 -10.85 2.62 8.58
CA MET A 22 -10.43 1.39 7.92
C MET A 22 -8.96 1.45 7.47
N ILE A 23 -8.55 2.56 6.84
CA ILE A 23 -7.17 2.72 6.38
C ILE A 23 -6.21 2.93 7.55
N GLY A 24 -6.62 3.70 8.58
CA GLY A 24 -5.82 3.95 9.77
C GLY A 24 -5.56 2.68 10.57
N ALA A 25 -6.58 1.83 10.76
CA ALA A 25 -6.43 0.54 11.43
C ALA A 25 -5.34 -0.32 10.77
N ARG A 26 -5.32 -0.36 9.44
CA ARG A 26 -4.36 -1.15 8.67
C ARG A 26 -2.98 -0.50 8.59
N ALA A 27 -2.92 0.82 8.49
CA ALA A 27 -1.69 1.61 8.51
C ALA A 27 -0.98 1.59 9.87
N ILE A 28 -1.70 1.37 10.98
CA ILE A 28 -1.09 1.12 12.30
C ILE A 28 -0.61 -0.33 12.43
N GLY A 29 -0.95 -1.23 11.50
CA GLY A 29 -0.52 -2.62 11.50
C GLY A 29 -1.45 -3.57 12.25
N LEU A 30 -2.71 -3.19 12.49
CA LEU A 30 -3.70 -4.13 13.03
C LEU A 30 -3.99 -5.23 12.00
N TYR A 31 -4.01 -6.47 12.48
CA TYR A 31 -4.22 -7.66 11.64
C TYR A 31 -5.44 -8.49 12.08
N GLU A 32 -5.88 -9.38 11.21
CA GLU A 32 -7.09 -10.18 11.44
C GLU A 32 -6.96 -11.07 12.67
N GLY A 33 -8.08 -11.27 13.37
CA GLY A 33 -8.11 -12.00 14.64
C GLY A 33 -7.98 -11.11 15.87
N GLN A 34 -7.45 -9.88 15.74
CA GLN A 34 -7.39 -8.94 16.87
C GLN A 34 -8.77 -8.38 17.22
N PHE A 35 -9.09 -8.34 18.52
CA PHE A 35 -10.34 -7.78 19.04
C PHE A 35 -10.54 -6.31 18.61
N VAL A 36 -9.49 -5.50 18.70
CA VAL A 36 -9.52 -4.08 18.33
C VAL A 36 -9.91 -3.88 16.86
N LEU A 37 -9.33 -4.66 15.95
CA LEU A 37 -9.67 -4.57 14.53
C LEU A 37 -11.13 -4.98 14.27
N ASN A 38 -11.61 -6.03 14.94
CA ASN A 38 -13.02 -6.45 14.82
C ASN A 38 -13.98 -5.36 15.32
N ALA A 39 -13.65 -4.67 16.41
CA ALA A 39 -14.44 -3.54 16.90
C ALA A 39 -14.49 -2.38 15.88
N ILE A 40 -13.33 -2.07 15.26
CA ILE A 40 -13.27 -1.06 14.20
C ILE A 40 -14.15 -1.46 13.01
N TYR A 41 -14.16 -2.73 12.61
CA TYR A 41 -15.05 -3.20 11.55
C TYR A 41 -16.53 -2.99 11.87
N VAL A 42 -16.96 -3.25 13.10
CA VAL A 42 -18.35 -3.01 13.51
C VAL A 42 -18.69 -1.52 13.38
N VAL A 43 -17.85 -0.64 13.92
CA VAL A 43 -18.05 0.82 13.83
C VAL A 43 -18.07 1.28 12.38
N ALA A 44 -17.16 0.78 11.55
CA ALA A 44 -17.09 1.08 10.13
C ALA A 44 -18.37 0.65 9.39
N MET A 45 -18.90 -0.54 9.67
CA MET A 45 -20.16 -1.01 9.09
C MET A 45 -21.36 -0.17 9.53
N LEU A 46 -21.40 0.30 10.78
CA LEU A 46 -22.44 1.21 11.26
C LEU A 46 -22.39 2.56 10.54
N LEU A 47 -21.18 3.11 10.31
CA LEU A 47 -20.99 4.34 9.53
C LEU A 47 -21.47 4.17 8.08
N PHE A 48 -21.15 3.02 7.46
CA PHE A 48 -21.67 2.70 6.13
C PHE A 48 -23.20 2.59 6.11
N ALA A 49 -23.81 1.91 7.08
CA ALA A 49 -25.26 1.82 7.17
C ALA A 49 -25.91 3.20 7.33
N ALA A 50 -25.34 4.05 8.19
CA ALA A 50 -25.79 5.44 8.33
C ALA A 50 -25.64 6.22 7.02
N HIS A 51 -24.53 6.05 6.29
CA HIS A 51 -24.33 6.64 4.97
C HIS A 51 -25.42 6.20 3.99
N MET A 52 -25.72 4.89 3.92
CA MET A 52 -26.76 4.35 3.03
C MET A 52 -28.15 4.94 3.32
N ILE A 53 -28.49 5.20 4.60
CA ILE A 53 -29.76 5.79 5.02
C ILE A 53 -29.84 7.28 4.66
N VAL A 54 -28.75 8.02 4.84
CA VAL A 54 -28.71 9.48 4.63
C VAL A 54 -28.63 9.83 3.14
N THR A 55 -27.90 9.03 2.36
CA THR A 55 -27.67 9.26 0.94
C THR A 55 -28.87 8.77 0.12
N LYS A 56 -29.39 9.61 -0.78
CA LYS A 56 -30.54 9.27 -1.62
C LYS A 56 -30.15 8.27 -2.72
N HIS A 57 -30.73 7.07 -2.71
CA HIS A 57 -30.53 6.07 -3.75
C HIS A 57 -31.78 5.86 -4.62
N THR A 58 -31.55 5.56 -5.88
CA THR A 58 -32.52 5.12 -6.87
C THR A 58 -32.74 3.61 -6.74
N ILE A 59 -33.86 3.11 -7.27
CA ILE A 59 -34.21 1.69 -7.22
C ILE A 59 -33.11 0.80 -7.85
N PRO A 60 -32.54 1.13 -9.03
CA PRO A 60 -31.44 0.33 -9.60
C PRO A 60 -30.20 0.29 -8.71
N GLU A 61 -29.85 1.39 -8.05
CA GLU A 61 -28.70 1.43 -7.15
C GLU A 61 -28.93 0.57 -5.90
N TYR A 62 -30.14 0.57 -5.33
CA TYR A 62 -30.49 -0.35 -4.25
C TYR A 62 -30.44 -1.82 -4.70
N GLY A 63 -30.90 -2.13 -5.91
CA GLY A 63 -30.81 -3.47 -6.48
C GLY A 63 -29.36 -3.96 -6.62
N ILE A 64 -28.48 -3.11 -7.14
CA ILE A 64 -27.04 -3.41 -7.26
C ILE A 64 -26.40 -3.58 -5.87
N ALA A 65 -26.67 -2.65 -4.95
CA ALA A 65 -26.15 -2.72 -3.58
C ALA A 65 -26.58 -4.01 -2.88
N LEU A 66 -27.86 -4.37 -2.97
CA LEU A 66 -28.39 -5.60 -2.42
C LEU A 66 -27.73 -6.83 -3.05
N GLY A 67 -27.60 -6.88 -4.37
CA GLY A 67 -26.96 -8.00 -5.07
C GLY A 67 -25.51 -8.21 -4.63
N LEU A 68 -24.71 -7.14 -4.57
CA LEU A 68 -23.31 -7.22 -4.12
C LEU A 68 -23.20 -7.65 -2.65
N LEU A 69 -24.00 -7.04 -1.76
CA LEU A 69 -23.98 -7.39 -0.34
C LEU A 69 -24.49 -8.81 -0.06
N LEU A 70 -25.46 -9.30 -0.83
CA LEU A 70 -25.92 -10.69 -0.74
C LEU A 70 -24.82 -11.68 -1.14
N ILE A 71 -24.13 -11.43 -2.26
CA ILE A 71 -23.00 -12.27 -2.69
C ILE A 71 -21.92 -12.28 -1.60
N ALA A 72 -21.50 -11.11 -1.11
CA ALA A 72 -20.50 -11.03 -0.05
C ALA A 72 -20.95 -11.69 1.25
N GLY A 73 -22.22 -11.55 1.62
CA GLY A 73 -22.80 -12.18 2.81
C GLY A 73 -22.81 -13.70 2.72
N ILE A 74 -23.25 -14.27 1.59
CA ILE A 74 -23.25 -15.73 1.38
C ILE A 74 -21.81 -16.27 1.40
N VAL A 75 -20.87 -15.58 0.73
CA VAL A 75 -19.46 -15.94 0.75
C VAL A 75 -18.92 -15.91 2.19
N TYR A 76 -19.22 -14.87 2.96
CA TYR A 76 -18.79 -14.79 4.36
C TYR A 76 -19.35 -15.95 5.19
N LEU A 77 -20.62 -16.34 5.00
CA LEU A 77 -21.22 -17.46 5.72
C LEU A 77 -20.54 -18.80 5.40
N HIS A 78 -20.06 -19.00 4.17
CA HIS A 78 -19.42 -20.24 3.74
C HIS A 78 -17.91 -20.32 4.06
N THR A 79 -17.23 -19.17 4.11
CA THR A 79 -15.76 -19.11 4.17
C THR A 79 -15.23 -18.55 5.49
N GLY A 80 -16.03 -17.70 6.15
CA GLY A 80 -15.62 -16.84 7.25
C GLY A 80 -14.82 -15.61 6.83
N GLU A 81 -14.61 -15.39 5.52
CA GLU A 81 -13.78 -14.30 4.99
C GLU A 81 -14.52 -12.98 4.90
N LYS A 82 -13.95 -11.93 5.48
CA LYS A 82 -14.56 -10.58 5.53
C LYS A 82 -14.14 -9.69 4.35
N GLY A 83 -13.09 -10.08 3.63
CA GLY A 83 -12.44 -9.23 2.62
C GLY A 83 -13.38 -8.75 1.52
N LEU A 84 -14.18 -9.65 0.93
CA LEU A 84 -15.12 -9.30 -0.14
C LEU A 84 -16.20 -8.32 0.32
N LEU A 85 -16.72 -8.49 1.53
CA LEU A 85 -17.69 -7.57 2.11
C LEU A 85 -17.11 -6.16 2.25
N ILE A 86 -15.88 -6.05 2.76
CA ILE A 86 -15.18 -4.78 2.90
C ILE A 86 -14.93 -4.13 1.53
N CYS A 87 -14.54 -4.90 0.51
CA CYS A 87 -14.38 -4.40 -0.86
C CYS A 87 -15.68 -3.79 -1.40
N PHE A 88 -16.80 -4.50 -1.28
CA PHE A 88 -18.09 -4.02 -1.81
C PHE A 88 -18.68 -2.87 -1.00
N VAL A 89 -18.52 -2.86 0.32
CA VAL A 89 -18.92 -1.71 1.16
C VAL A 89 -18.13 -0.45 0.78
N THR A 90 -16.83 -0.60 0.54
CA THR A 90 -15.97 0.51 0.08
C THR A 90 -16.42 1.05 -1.28
N LEU A 91 -16.77 0.16 -2.20
CA LEU A 91 -17.29 0.50 -3.52
C LEU A 91 -18.64 1.23 -3.43
N LEU A 92 -19.59 0.68 -2.67
CA LEU A 92 -20.95 1.22 -2.57
C LEU A 92 -21.00 2.56 -1.81
N GLY A 93 -20.13 2.76 -0.82
CA GLY A 93 -20.12 4.01 -0.06
C GLY A 93 -19.64 5.24 -0.84
N MET A 94 -19.14 5.07 -2.07
CA MET A 94 -18.67 6.18 -2.91
C MET A 94 -19.78 7.08 -3.46
N LYS A 95 -21.05 6.77 -3.19
CA LYS A 95 -22.16 7.57 -3.71
C LYS A 95 -22.12 9.00 -3.18
N GLY A 96 -22.02 9.95 -4.11
CA GLY A 96 -22.01 11.38 -3.77
C GLY A 96 -20.75 11.82 -3.03
N VAL A 97 -19.69 11.01 -3.06
CA VAL A 97 -18.41 11.26 -2.42
C VAL A 97 -17.37 11.61 -3.47
N GLU A 98 -16.59 12.66 -3.21
CA GLU A 98 -15.50 13.04 -4.10
C GLU A 98 -14.26 12.16 -3.87
N LYS A 99 -13.82 11.46 -4.93
CA LYS A 99 -12.62 10.60 -4.90
C LYS A 99 -11.36 11.31 -4.39
N GLN A 100 -11.17 12.59 -4.74
CA GLN A 100 -9.99 13.37 -4.31
C GLN A 100 -9.92 13.54 -2.80
N LYS A 101 -11.06 13.81 -2.14
CA LYS A 101 -11.12 13.94 -0.68
C LYS A 101 -10.84 12.62 0.01
N VAL A 102 -11.39 11.52 -0.50
CA VAL A 102 -11.16 10.17 0.05
C VAL A 102 -9.67 9.82 0.02
N ILE A 103 -9.02 10.03 -1.13
CA ILE A 103 -7.59 9.75 -1.28
C ILE A 103 -6.74 10.71 -0.44
N LEU A 104 -7.10 11.99 -0.34
CA LEU A 104 -6.43 12.95 0.54
C LEU A 104 -6.50 12.51 2.02
N CYS A 105 -7.70 12.19 2.51
CA CYS A 105 -7.90 11.69 3.89
C CYS A 105 -7.12 10.40 4.13
N GLY A 106 -7.14 9.48 3.16
CA GLY A 106 -6.37 8.24 3.21
C GLY A 106 -4.87 8.48 3.27
N MET A 107 -4.35 9.32 2.38
CA MET A 107 -2.94 9.67 2.29
C MET A 107 -2.43 10.28 3.60
N VAL A 108 -3.16 11.25 4.17
CA VAL A 108 -2.77 11.89 5.44
C VAL A 108 -2.80 10.88 6.58
N THR A 109 -3.89 10.11 6.71
CA THR A 109 -4.05 9.13 7.80
C THR A 109 -2.99 8.04 7.71
N ALA A 110 -2.83 7.43 6.54
CA ALA A 110 -1.85 6.38 6.31
C ALA A 110 -0.42 6.90 6.46
N GLY A 111 -0.13 8.09 5.93
CA GLY A 111 1.19 8.72 6.04
C GLY A 111 1.62 8.95 7.49
N LEU A 112 0.72 9.48 8.33
CA LEU A 112 0.99 9.68 9.75
C LEU A 112 1.19 8.35 10.49
N CYS A 113 0.32 7.37 10.26
CA CYS A 113 0.37 6.07 10.94
C CYS A 113 1.61 5.25 10.52
N ILE A 114 1.88 5.15 9.22
CA ILE A 114 3.03 4.43 8.67
C ILE A 114 4.32 5.14 9.08
N GLY A 115 4.38 6.47 8.98
CA GLY A 115 5.54 7.25 9.40
C GLY A 115 5.85 7.05 10.88
N PHE A 116 4.84 7.10 11.75
CA PHE A 116 5.00 6.81 13.17
C PHE A 116 5.52 5.40 13.44
N ARG A 117 5.02 4.38 12.73
CA ARG A 117 5.50 3.00 12.86
C ARG A 117 6.94 2.81 12.40
N ILE A 118 7.30 3.38 11.25
CA ILE A 118 8.67 3.33 10.74
C ILE A 118 9.62 4.05 11.70
N PHE A 119 9.23 5.23 12.21
CA PHE A 119 10.02 5.98 13.18
C PHE A 119 10.26 5.16 14.45
N THR A 120 9.18 4.71 15.09
CA THR A 120 9.28 3.97 16.36
C THR A 120 10.01 2.64 16.21
N GLY A 121 9.86 1.95 15.08
CA GLY A 121 10.62 0.74 14.76
C GLY A 121 12.10 1.02 14.49
N ALA A 122 12.43 2.00 13.63
CA ALA A 122 13.81 2.27 13.22
C ALA A 122 14.71 2.72 14.38
N PHE A 123 14.13 3.38 15.38
CA PHE A 123 14.84 3.79 16.60
C PHE A 123 14.68 2.80 17.78
N GLY A 124 14.03 1.65 17.58
CA GLY A 124 13.84 0.63 18.62
C GLY A 124 12.98 1.09 19.80
N LEU A 125 12.09 2.07 19.60
CA LEU A 125 11.19 2.58 20.65
C LEU A 125 10.04 1.62 20.94
N LEU A 126 9.69 0.76 19.99
CA LEU A 126 8.72 -0.31 20.15
C LEU A 126 9.35 -1.65 19.78
N PRO A 127 8.99 -2.74 20.48
CA PRO A 127 9.46 -4.06 20.12
C PRO A 127 8.98 -4.43 18.72
N GLU A 128 9.85 -5.08 17.96
CA GLU A 128 9.57 -5.54 16.61
C GLU A 128 9.94 -6.99 16.38
N LEU A 129 9.32 -7.59 15.36
CA LEU A 129 9.74 -8.86 14.80
C LEU A 129 10.71 -8.61 13.66
N PHE A 130 11.83 -9.33 13.66
CA PHE A 130 12.74 -9.39 12.54
C PHE A 130 13.30 -10.81 12.40
N TYR A 131 13.69 -11.17 11.19
CA TYR A 131 14.17 -12.51 10.83
C TYR A 131 15.53 -12.42 10.16
N PRO A 132 16.55 -13.18 10.59
CA PRO A 132 17.74 -13.40 9.79
C PRO A 132 17.36 -14.19 8.52
N GLN A 133 17.81 -13.75 7.35
CA GLN A 133 17.60 -14.48 6.11
C GLN A 133 18.90 -14.53 5.31
N ASP A 134 19.37 -15.73 4.99
CA ASP A 134 20.47 -15.88 4.05
C ASP A 134 20.02 -15.51 2.63
N ARG A 135 20.76 -14.61 1.99
CA ARG A 135 20.54 -14.17 0.60
C ARG A 135 21.70 -14.59 -0.31
N GLY A 136 22.34 -15.71 -0.02
CA GLY A 136 23.38 -16.32 -0.84
C GLY A 136 24.58 -15.37 -0.97
N ALA A 137 24.85 -14.87 -2.18
CA ALA A 137 26.01 -14.00 -2.45
C ALA A 137 26.03 -12.67 -1.65
N MET A 138 24.90 -12.26 -1.06
CA MET A 138 24.80 -11.04 -0.24
C MET A 138 24.95 -11.30 1.27
N GLY A 139 25.16 -12.55 1.67
CA GLY A 139 25.22 -12.96 3.08
C GLY A 139 23.88 -12.88 3.80
N VAL A 140 23.93 -12.89 5.13
CA VAL A 140 22.76 -12.83 6.00
C VAL A 140 22.23 -11.40 6.08
N MET A 141 20.95 -11.23 5.73
CA MET A 141 20.23 -9.96 5.87
C MET A 141 19.14 -10.08 6.93
N PHE A 142 19.12 -9.17 7.89
CA PHE A 142 18.00 -9.06 8.83
C PHE A 142 16.83 -8.31 8.20
N ARG A 143 15.65 -8.94 8.24
CA ARG A 143 14.40 -8.43 7.70
C ARG A 143 13.52 -7.93 8.83
N HIS A 144 13.43 -6.61 8.96
CA HIS A 144 12.69 -5.92 10.00
C HIS A 144 11.24 -5.69 9.60
N SER A 145 10.34 -5.88 10.56
CA SER A 145 8.92 -5.60 10.38
C SER A 145 8.52 -4.21 10.85
N LEU A 146 9.36 -3.48 11.61
CA LEU A 146 9.10 -2.12 12.12
C LEU A 146 7.71 -1.98 12.76
N GLY A 147 7.35 -2.94 13.61
CA GLY A 147 6.07 -2.97 14.34
C GLY A 147 4.87 -3.52 13.56
N TYR A 148 5.08 -4.01 12.32
CA TYR A 148 4.08 -4.83 11.62
C TYR A 148 4.24 -6.32 11.94
N ALA A 149 3.22 -7.10 11.61
CA ALA A 149 3.24 -8.56 11.78
C ALA A 149 4.29 -9.27 10.90
N HIS A 150 4.72 -8.63 9.80
CA HIS A 150 5.66 -9.22 8.85
C HIS A 150 6.39 -8.14 8.03
N PRO A 151 7.66 -8.35 7.61
CA PRO A 151 8.38 -7.38 6.78
C PRO A 151 7.70 -7.09 5.43
N ASN A 152 7.08 -8.09 4.80
CA ASN A 152 6.30 -7.84 3.56
C ASN A 152 5.07 -6.97 3.85
N THR A 153 4.42 -7.14 5.00
CA THR A 153 3.26 -6.34 5.38
C THR A 153 3.63 -4.86 5.54
N LEU A 154 4.79 -4.56 6.13
CA LEU A 154 5.37 -3.22 6.19
C LEU A 154 5.48 -2.61 4.78
N HIS A 155 6.16 -3.31 3.87
CA HIS A 155 6.41 -2.79 2.53
C HIS A 155 5.10 -2.59 1.75
N MET A 156 4.13 -3.49 1.88
CA MET A 156 2.83 -3.36 1.21
C MET A 156 2.01 -2.16 1.72
N ASN A 157 2.16 -1.76 2.99
CA ASN A 157 1.54 -0.53 3.49
C ASN A 157 2.22 0.72 2.89
N VAL A 158 3.55 0.69 2.73
CA VAL A 158 4.31 1.77 2.09
C VAL A 158 3.98 1.86 0.60
N LEU A 159 3.77 0.73 -0.08
CA LEU A 159 3.27 0.69 -1.45
C LEU A 159 1.88 1.31 -1.57
N LEU A 160 0.96 1.01 -0.65
CA LEU A 160 -0.36 1.67 -0.59
C LEU A 160 -0.20 3.19 -0.46
N LEU A 161 0.64 3.66 0.46
CA LEU A 161 0.92 5.09 0.64
C LEU A 161 1.52 5.72 -0.63
N THR A 162 2.42 5.01 -1.30
CA THR A 162 3.01 5.39 -2.59
C THR A 162 1.94 5.58 -3.66
N MET A 163 0.98 4.67 -3.75
CA MET A 163 -0.15 4.77 -4.68
C MET A 163 -1.09 5.93 -4.34
N LEU A 164 -1.36 6.20 -3.06
CA LEU A 164 -2.20 7.32 -2.63
C LEU A 164 -1.54 8.67 -2.98
N ILE A 165 -0.26 8.84 -2.65
CA ILE A 165 0.49 10.07 -2.94
C ILE A 165 0.62 10.27 -4.45
N GLY A 166 1.06 9.24 -5.18
CA GLY A 166 1.23 9.30 -6.63
C GLY A 166 -0.08 9.62 -7.34
N PHE A 167 -1.18 8.99 -6.94
CA PHE A 167 -2.50 9.27 -7.48
C PHE A 167 -2.93 10.72 -7.21
N TYR A 168 -2.82 11.17 -5.96
CA TYR A 168 -3.28 12.50 -5.57
C TYR A 168 -2.58 13.61 -6.36
N ILE A 169 -1.25 13.53 -6.47
CA ILE A 169 -0.45 14.53 -7.20
C ILE A 169 -0.74 14.48 -8.70
N THR A 170 -0.76 13.29 -9.32
CA THR A 170 -1.01 13.16 -10.76
C THR A 170 -2.43 13.57 -11.13
N SER A 171 -3.42 13.18 -10.32
CA SER A 171 -4.83 13.48 -10.58
C SER A 171 -5.14 14.98 -10.42
N ARG A 172 -4.49 15.68 -9.47
CA ARG A 172 -4.60 17.13 -9.31
C ARG A 172 -4.00 17.91 -10.48
N ASN A 173 -2.83 17.48 -10.97
CA ASN A 173 -2.11 18.16 -12.06
C ASN A 173 -2.63 17.78 -13.45
N ASN A 174 -3.55 16.81 -13.55
CA ASN A 174 -4.15 16.45 -14.83
C ASN A 174 -5.14 17.51 -15.38
N SER A 175 -5.48 18.54 -14.60
CA SER A 175 -6.44 19.59 -14.98
C SER A 175 -5.86 20.73 -15.84
N VAL A 176 -4.54 20.92 -15.89
CA VAL A 176 -3.93 22.04 -16.65
C VAL A 176 -3.65 21.60 -18.10
N THR A 177 -4.44 22.16 -19.02
CA THR A 177 -4.43 21.78 -20.44
C THR A 177 -3.32 22.55 -21.17
N VAL A 178 -2.14 21.95 -21.32
CA VAL A 178 -1.13 22.43 -22.27
C VAL A 178 -1.06 21.45 -23.45
N PRO A 179 -1.63 21.78 -24.63
CA PRO A 179 -1.45 20.98 -25.83
C PRO A 179 0.03 21.03 -26.26
N GLY A 180 0.69 19.87 -26.37
CA GLY A 180 2.07 19.83 -26.85
C GLY A 180 2.69 18.43 -26.90
N THR A 181 3.84 18.33 -27.59
CA THR A 181 4.73 17.17 -27.61
C THR A 181 5.23 16.82 -26.20
N ILE A 182 5.53 15.54 -25.92
CA ILE A 182 6.07 15.06 -24.63
C ILE A 182 7.20 15.98 -24.11
N THR A 183 8.09 16.44 -24.99
CA THR A 183 9.18 17.35 -24.66
C THR A 183 8.72 18.68 -24.04
N LYS A 184 7.59 19.23 -24.49
CA LYS A 184 7.00 20.45 -23.92
C LYS A 184 6.34 20.17 -22.57
N ILE A 185 5.72 19.00 -22.40
CA ILE A 185 5.11 18.59 -21.13
C ILE A 185 6.18 18.44 -20.06
N LEU A 186 7.33 17.84 -20.39
CA LEU A 186 8.44 17.66 -19.44
C LEU A 186 9.03 18.98 -18.91
N GLN A 187 8.90 20.07 -19.67
CA GLN A 187 9.35 21.41 -19.24
C GLN A 187 8.36 22.11 -18.31
N THR A 188 7.16 21.54 -18.10
CA THR A 188 6.18 22.11 -17.17
C THR A 188 6.59 21.88 -15.72
N ARG A 189 6.29 22.85 -14.85
CA ARG A 189 6.51 22.72 -13.40
C ARG A 189 5.78 21.53 -12.80
N GLU A 190 4.62 21.18 -13.34
CA GLU A 190 3.81 20.04 -12.88
C GLU A 190 4.47 18.70 -13.20
N ALA A 191 4.99 18.53 -14.42
CA ALA A 191 5.74 17.33 -14.78
C ALA A 191 6.98 17.17 -13.92
N LEU A 192 7.72 18.27 -13.67
CA LEU A 192 8.86 18.25 -12.75
C LEU A 192 8.43 17.86 -11.33
N THR A 193 7.30 18.37 -10.85
CA THR A 193 6.76 18.01 -9.53
C THR A 193 6.45 16.52 -9.44
N ILE A 194 5.79 15.94 -10.45
CA ILE A 194 5.49 14.52 -10.49
C ILE A 194 6.77 13.68 -10.54
N ILE A 195 7.76 14.09 -11.34
CA ILE A 195 9.05 13.40 -11.44
C ILE A 195 9.79 13.43 -10.10
N LEU A 196 9.88 14.59 -9.46
CA LEU A 196 10.51 14.75 -8.15
C LEU A 196 9.81 13.93 -7.07
N VAL A 197 8.47 14.00 -6.99
CA VAL A 197 7.69 13.18 -6.05
C VAL A 197 7.88 11.70 -6.33
N SER A 198 7.90 11.27 -7.61
CA SER A 198 8.15 9.87 -7.96
C SER A 198 9.55 9.42 -7.54
N ALA A 199 10.57 10.27 -7.71
CA ALA A 199 11.92 9.98 -7.24
C ALA A 199 12.00 9.86 -5.71
N LEU A 200 11.32 10.74 -4.97
CA LEU A 200 11.22 10.66 -3.51
C LEU A 200 10.49 9.38 -3.07
N LEU A 201 9.44 8.98 -3.79
CA LEU A 201 8.72 7.73 -3.52
C LEU A 201 9.57 6.49 -3.84
N VAL A 202 10.41 6.52 -4.87
CA VAL A 202 11.43 5.47 -5.08
C VAL A 202 12.40 5.44 -3.89
N GLY A 203 12.90 6.60 -3.45
CA GLY A 203 13.77 6.71 -2.28
C GLY A 203 13.13 6.12 -1.02
N LEU A 204 11.84 6.41 -0.77
CA LEU A 204 11.08 5.85 0.34
C LEU A 204 10.97 4.31 0.27
N ASN A 205 10.65 3.75 -0.90
CA ASN A 205 10.55 2.29 -1.06
C ASN A 205 11.93 1.61 -0.95
N LEU A 206 13.01 2.25 -1.42
CA LEU A 206 14.37 1.75 -1.23
C LEU A 206 14.83 1.82 0.23
N TYR A 207 14.50 2.89 0.94
CA TYR A 207 14.75 3.01 2.38
C TYR A 207 14.02 1.90 3.15
N VAL A 208 12.74 1.68 2.86
CA VAL A 208 11.95 0.60 3.48
C VAL A 208 12.47 -0.78 3.06
N PHE A 209 12.99 -0.94 1.85
CA PHE A 209 13.61 -2.18 1.39
C PHE A 209 14.84 -2.55 2.22
N MET A 210 15.66 -1.58 2.64
CA MET A 210 16.81 -1.84 3.52
C MET A 210 16.40 -2.54 4.81
N TYR A 211 15.19 -2.24 5.30
CA TYR A 211 14.60 -2.90 6.46
C TYR A 211 13.89 -4.20 6.08
N SER A 212 12.94 -4.14 5.16
CA SER A 212 12.00 -5.25 4.94
C SER A 212 12.56 -6.39 4.08
N GLY A 213 13.55 -6.10 3.24
CA GLY A 213 14.08 -7.02 2.23
C GLY A 213 13.06 -7.46 1.17
N SER A 214 11.91 -6.77 1.06
CA SER A 214 10.81 -7.18 0.18
C SER A 214 11.05 -6.75 -1.27
N ARG A 215 11.51 -7.70 -2.10
CA ARG A 215 11.75 -7.49 -3.54
C ARG A 215 10.45 -7.19 -4.30
N THR A 216 9.36 -7.86 -3.93
CA THR A 216 8.04 -7.66 -4.54
C THR A 216 7.53 -6.23 -4.32
N GLY A 217 7.67 -5.71 -3.10
CA GLY A 217 7.30 -4.33 -2.77
C GLY A 217 8.01 -3.30 -3.65
N VAL A 218 9.34 -3.40 -3.78
CA VAL A 218 10.13 -2.51 -4.65
C VAL A 218 9.68 -2.64 -6.10
N LEU A 219 9.58 -3.87 -6.63
CA LEU A 219 9.21 -4.11 -8.02
C LEU A 219 7.85 -3.50 -8.37
N VAL A 220 6.83 -3.74 -7.53
CA VAL A 220 5.49 -3.20 -7.76
C VAL A 220 5.48 -1.67 -7.64
N SER A 221 6.23 -1.09 -6.69
CA SER A 221 6.34 0.37 -6.55
C SER A 221 6.94 1.02 -7.81
N LEU A 222 7.98 0.40 -8.40
CA LEU A 222 8.62 0.87 -9.63
C LEU A 222 7.67 0.74 -10.82
N VAL A 223 6.98 -0.39 -10.97
CA VAL A 223 5.96 -0.57 -12.01
C VAL A 223 4.88 0.49 -11.89
N TYR A 224 4.35 0.72 -10.69
CA TYR A 224 3.35 1.75 -10.44
C TYR A 224 3.85 3.14 -10.86
N LEU A 225 5.01 3.58 -10.36
CA LEU A 225 5.53 4.92 -10.62
C LEU A 225 5.84 5.13 -12.11
N CYS A 226 6.40 4.12 -12.79
CA CYS A 226 6.63 4.14 -14.22
C CYS A 226 5.33 4.24 -15.02
N VAL A 227 4.33 3.41 -14.70
CA VAL A 227 3.03 3.45 -15.38
C VAL A 227 2.30 4.76 -15.12
N ASN A 228 2.33 5.26 -13.87
CA ASN A 228 1.70 6.53 -13.50
C ASN A 228 2.34 7.72 -14.23
N LEU A 229 3.67 7.76 -14.30
CA LEU A 229 4.40 8.77 -15.08
C LEU A 229 4.12 8.65 -16.58
N TRP A 230 4.15 7.43 -17.12
CA TRP A 230 3.86 7.16 -18.53
C TRP A 230 2.46 7.67 -18.92
N PHE A 231 1.45 7.31 -18.12
CA PHE A 231 0.07 7.72 -18.33
C PHE A 231 -0.15 9.24 -18.17
N TYR A 232 0.56 9.87 -17.23
CA TYR A 232 0.58 11.32 -17.12
C TYR A 232 1.16 11.99 -18.38
N LEU A 233 2.29 11.48 -18.90
CA LEU A 233 2.95 12.03 -20.08
C LEU A 233 2.14 11.80 -21.37
N ARG A 234 1.46 10.65 -21.47
CA ARG A 234 0.71 10.26 -22.68
C ARG A 234 -0.61 11.03 -22.83
N ARG A 235 -1.25 11.40 -21.72
CA ARG A 235 -2.56 12.12 -21.61
C ARG A 235 -3.77 11.43 -22.23
N SER A 236 -3.65 10.76 -23.37
CA SER A 236 -4.70 9.92 -23.96
C SER A 236 -4.17 8.53 -24.35
N PRO A 237 -4.88 7.44 -24.00
CA PRO A 237 -4.40 6.10 -24.25
C PRO A 237 -4.48 5.78 -25.74
N GLY A 238 -3.36 5.35 -26.33
CA GLY A 238 -3.31 4.77 -27.66
C GLY A 238 -3.90 3.36 -27.70
N ILE A 239 -3.80 2.72 -28.86
CA ILE A 239 -4.29 1.34 -29.04
C ILE A 239 -3.51 0.37 -28.13
N PHE A 240 -2.19 0.54 -28.05
CA PHE A 240 -1.33 -0.29 -27.21
C PHE A 240 -1.72 -0.18 -25.73
N GLU A 241 -1.85 1.04 -25.20
CA GLU A 241 -2.22 1.24 -23.80
C GLU A 241 -3.61 0.67 -23.48
N LYS A 242 -4.56 0.77 -24.43
CA LYS A 242 -5.89 0.14 -24.30
C LYS A 242 -5.78 -1.38 -24.23
N ILE A 243 -5.00 -2.00 -25.12
CA ILE A 243 -4.78 -3.46 -25.12
C ILE A 243 -4.19 -3.89 -23.77
N VAL A 244 -3.14 -3.20 -23.31
CA VAL A 244 -2.50 -3.50 -22.02
C VAL A 244 -3.51 -3.39 -20.87
N CYS A 245 -4.31 -2.32 -20.81
CA CYS A 245 -5.30 -2.14 -19.75
C CYS A 245 -6.37 -3.24 -19.75
N PHE A 246 -6.83 -3.70 -20.91
CA PHE A 246 -7.80 -4.80 -21.02
C PHE A 246 -7.17 -6.17 -20.75
N ALA A 247 -5.91 -6.36 -21.11
CA ALA A 247 -5.20 -7.64 -20.94
C ALA A 247 -4.69 -7.85 -19.52
N ALA A 248 -4.42 -6.78 -18.76
CA ALA A 248 -3.81 -6.87 -17.43
C ALA A 248 -4.54 -7.83 -16.47
N TYR A 249 -5.86 -7.75 -16.38
CA TYR A 249 -6.65 -8.64 -15.49
C TYR A 249 -6.63 -10.10 -15.98
N PRO A 250 -7.00 -10.43 -17.24
CA PRO A 250 -6.86 -11.79 -17.77
C PRO A 250 -5.47 -12.39 -17.63
N VAL A 251 -4.42 -11.62 -17.87
CA VAL A 251 -3.04 -12.09 -17.74
C VAL A 251 -2.71 -12.42 -16.28
N ALA A 252 -3.09 -11.55 -15.33
CA ALA A 252 -2.87 -11.82 -13.91
C ALA A 252 -3.65 -13.06 -13.43
N VAL A 253 -4.90 -13.23 -13.88
CA VAL A 253 -5.71 -14.44 -13.65
C VAL A 253 -5.06 -15.68 -14.25
N PHE A 254 -4.58 -15.60 -15.49
CA PHE A 254 -3.91 -16.70 -16.17
C PHE A 254 -2.63 -17.12 -15.43
N ILE A 255 -1.79 -16.17 -15.01
CA ILE A 255 -0.57 -16.44 -14.25
C ILE A 255 -0.91 -17.12 -12.91
N ALA A 256 -1.96 -16.67 -12.22
CA ALA A 256 -2.32 -17.22 -10.92
C ALA A 256 -2.96 -18.61 -10.98
N ILE A 257 -3.73 -18.92 -12.03
CA ILE A 257 -4.56 -20.13 -12.07
C ILE A 257 -4.05 -21.15 -13.08
N ALA A 258 -3.73 -20.75 -14.31
CA ALA A 258 -3.45 -21.70 -15.38
C ALA A 258 -1.95 -21.94 -15.58
N PHE A 259 -1.13 -20.89 -15.43
CA PHE A 259 0.30 -20.93 -15.68
C PHE A 259 1.08 -21.99 -14.89
N PRO A 260 0.79 -22.28 -13.60
CA PRO A 260 1.46 -23.35 -12.86
C PRO A 260 1.32 -24.74 -13.52
N PHE A 261 0.24 -24.99 -14.26
CA PHE A 261 -0.09 -26.31 -14.81
C PHE A 261 0.34 -26.52 -16.28
N ILE A 262 0.82 -25.47 -16.94
CA ILE A 262 1.19 -25.51 -18.36
C ILE A 262 2.72 -25.52 -18.55
N LEU A 263 3.47 -25.17 -17.51
CA LEU A 263 4.93 -25.10 -17.57
C LEU A 263 5.56 -26.49 -17.54
N PRO A 264 6.57 -26.77 -18.41
CA PRO A 264 7.41 -27.96 -18.27
C PRO A 264 8.21 -27.92 -16.97
N ASP A 265 8.40 -29.08 -16.32
CA ASP A 265 9.02 -29.22 -14.98
C ASP A 265 10.31 -28.40 -14.80
N GLY A 266 11.27 -28.54 -15.72
CA GLY A 266 12.55 -27.81 -15.61
C GLY A 266 12.43 -26.29 -15.76
N LEU A 267 11.39 -25.78 -16.43
CA LEU A 267 11.10 -24.35 -16.51
C LEU A 267 10.27 -23.89 -15.30
N PHE A 268 9.35 -24.73 -14.83
CA PHE A 268 8.56 -24.51 -13.62
C PHE A 268 9.47 -24.30 -12.42
N ASP A 269 10.38 -25.23 -12.13
CA ASP A 269 11.29 -25.16 -10.97
C ASP A 269 12.17 -23.90 -11.01
N ARG A 270 12.64 -23.53 -12.20
CA ARG A 270 13.46 -22.33 -12.38
C ARG A 270 12.66 -21.06 -12.10
N LEU A 271 11.47 -20.93 -12.70
CA LEU A 271 10.64 -19.74 -12.54
C LEU A 271 10.09 -19.64 -11.11
N ASP A 272 9.69 -20.75 -10.53
CA ASP A 272 9.10 -20.77 -9.20
C ASP A 272 10.14 -20.40 -8.14
N ASN A 273 11.36 -20.94 -8.21
CA ASN A 273 12.41 -20.60 -7.25
C ASN A 273 13.00 -19.20 -7.45
N SER A 274 13.13 -18.72 -8.69
CA SER A 274 13.80 -17.44 -8.97
C SER A 274 12.88 -16.22 -9.01
N VAL A 275 11.68 -16.35 -9.61
CA VAL A 275 10.77 -15.22 -9.88
C VAL A 275 9.61 -15.20 -8.91
N PHE A 276 9.00 -16.36 -8.64
CA PHE A 276 7.78 -16.44 -7.84
C PHE A 276 8.04 -16.77 -6.36
N ASN A 277 9.26 -17.20 -6.01
CA ASN A 277 9.66 -17.67 -4.69
C ASN A 277 8.62 -18.64 -4.12
N THR A 278 8.50 -19.82 -4.75
CA THR A 278 7.62 -20.95 -4.39
C THR A 278 6.10 -20.74 -4.51
N ARG A 279 5.64 -19.54 -4.89
CA ARG A 279 4.20 -19.23 -5.02
C ARG A 279 3.47 -20.06 -6.07
N LEU A 280 4.12 -20.47 -7.17
CA LEU A 280 3.47 -21.33 -8.17
C LEU A 280 3.28 -22.75 -7.63
N SER A 281 4.26 -23.28 -6.88
CA SER A 281 4.10 -24.56 -6.18
C SER A 281 2.97 -24.51 -5.15
N ILE A 282 2.91 -23.44 -4.35
CA ILE A 282 1.83 -23.24 -3.37
C ILE A 282 0.47 -23.12 -4.08
N ALA A 283 0.39 -22.38 -5.18
CA ALA A 283 -0.81 -22.27 -6.00
C ALA A 283 -1.29 -23.64 -6.52
N GLY A 284 -0.36 -24.44 -7.06
CA GLY A 284 -0.64 -25.80 -7.53
C GLY A 284 -1.10 -26.75 -6.41
N TYR A 285 -0.51 -26.60 -5.22
CA TYR A 285 -0.90 -27.34 -4.02
C TYR A 285 -2.33 -27.01 -3.58
N PHE A 286 -2.67 -25.74 -3.42
CA PHE A 286 -4.01 -25.34 -2.98
C PHE A 286 -5.08 -25.74 -4.01
N TRP A 287 -4.79 -25.59 -5.30
CA TRP A 287 -5.69 -26.01 -6.37
C TRP A 287 -5.97 -27.52 -6.36
N SER A 288 -4.94 -28.35 -6.18
CA SER A 288 -5.08 -29.81 -6.19
C SER A 288 -5.80 -30.36 -4.94
N ASN A 289 -5.71 -29.65 -3.81
CA ASN A 289 -6.24 -30.11 -2.52
C ASN A 289 -7.59 -29.48 -2.13
N ASN A 290 -8.12 -28.53 -2.91
CA ASN A 290 -9.36 -27.84 -2.61
C ASN A 290 -10.31 -27.89 -3.82
N SER A 291 -11.62 -27.96 -3.56
CA SER A 291 -12.63 -28.01 -4.62
C SER A 291 -13.12 -26.62 -5.01
N LEU A 292 -13.54 -26.49 -6.27
CA LEU A 292 -14.26 -25.30 -6.71
C LEU A 292 -15.66 -25.25 -6.08
N SER A 293 -16.05 -24.07 -5.61
CA SER A 293 -17.36 -23.81 -5.02
C SER A 293 -18.00 -22.57 -5.65
N LEU A 294 -19.33 -22.56 -5.72
CA LEU A 294 -20.07 -21.40 -6.22
C LEU A 294 -19.88 -20.17 -5.32
N PHE A 295 -19.91 -20.36 -4.00
CA PHE A 295 -19.85 -19.29 -2.99
C PHE A 295 -18.61 -19.40 -2.08
N GLY A 296 -17.60 -20.13 -2.53
CA GLY A 296 -16.34 -20.29 -1.82
C GLY A 296 -16.37 -21.40 -0.78
N ILE A 297 -15.20 -21.67 -0.23
CA ILE A 297 -14.96 -22.61 0.87
C ILE A 297 -13.88 -22.03 1.77
N ARG A 298 -13.85 -22.47 3.03
CA ARG A 298 -12.65 -22.28 3.85
C ARG A 298 -11.59 -23.28 3.37
N LEU A 299 -10.50 -22.76 2.79
CA LEU A 299 -9.39 -23.55 2.29
C LEU A 299 -8.84 -24.46 3.40
N ASN A 300 -8.64 -25.72 3.06
CA ASN A 300 -7.95 -26.67 3.90
C ASN A 300 -6.45 -26.60 3.59
N ASN A 301 -5.64 -26.48 4.65
CA ASN A 301 -4.18 -26.64 4.57
C ASN A 301 -3.82 -27.95 5.27
N PRO A 302 -3.79 -29.09 4.55
CA PRO A 302 -3.61 -30.40 5.17
C PRO A 302 -2.19 -30.66 5.69
N ASP A 303 -1.20 -29.82 5.38
CA ASP A 303 0.18 -30.00 5.84
C ASP A 303 0.53 -29.05 7.02
N PRO A 304 0.88 -29.60 8.20
CA PRO A 304 1.33 -28.83 9.35
C PRO A 304 2.58 -27.97 9.10
N LEU A 305 3.47 -28.38 8.18
CA LEU A 305 4.71 -27.66 7.84
C LEU A 305 4.43 -26.41 6.99
N PHE A 306 3.34 -26.41 6.22
CA PHE A 306 2.90 -25.25 5.45
C PHE A 306 1.90 -24.36 6.21
N LYS A 307 1.69 -24.56 7.52
CA LYS A 307 0.78 -23.71 8.33
C LYS A 307 1.11 -22.22 8.27
N ALA A 308 2.37 -21.87 8.05
CA ALA A 308 2.82 -20.48 7.88
C ALA A 308 2.55 -19.91 6.47
N TYR A 309 2.33 -20.76 5.47
CA TYR A 309 2.18 -20.35 4.07
C TYR A 309 0.70 -20.30 3.66
N GLY A 310 0.21 -19.08 3.45
CA GLY A 310 -1.11 -18.82 2.90
C GLY A 310 -1.13 -18.87 1.36
N LEU A 311 -2.32 -18.83 0.77
CA LEU A 311 -2.49 -18.72 -0.67
C LEU A 311 -2.15 -17.29 -1.14
N ASP A 312 -0.88 -17.05 -1.44
CA ASP A 312 -0.34 -15.74 -1.80
C ASP A 312 -0.45 -15.40 -3.31
N MET A 313 -1.64 -15.64 -3.88
CA MET A 313 -2.01 -15.18 -5.23
C MET A 313 -3.48 -14.74 -5.23
N ALA A 314 -3.72 -13.44 -5.36
CA ALA A 314 -5.05 -12.85 -5.16
C ALA A 314 -6.14 -13.43 -6.06
N HIS A 315 -5.84 -13.70 -7.33
CA HIS A 315 -6.85 -14.17 -8.29
C HIS A 315 -7.23 -15.63 -8.04
N LEU A 316 -6.27 -16.46 -7.64
CA LEU A 316 -6.53 -17.84 -7.24
C LEU A 316 -7.28 -17.88 -5.89
N TYR A 317 -6.92 -17.00 -4.96
CA TYR A 317 -7.65 -16.79 -3.70
C TYR A 317 -9.11 -16.38 -3.94
N LEU A 318 -9.35 -15.42 -4.84
CA LEU A 318 -10.70 -15.00 -5.22
C LEU A 318 -11.54 -16.15 -5.81
N LEU A 319 -10.91 -17.06 -6.55
CA LEU A 319 -11.62 -18.19 -7.15
C LEU A 319 -11.87 -19.33 -6.16
N LEU A 320 -10.85 -19.78 -5.43
CA LEU A 320 -10.95 -20.93 -4.53
C LEU A 320 -11.62 -20.57 -3.20
N GLN A 321 -11.08 -19.57 -2.48
CA GLN A 321 -11.60 -19.18 -1.17
C GLN A 321 -12.94 -18.46 -1.32
N LEU A 322 -13.06 -17.48 -2.22
CA LEU A 322 -14.28 -16.65 -2.32
C LEU A 322 -15.33 -17.17 -3.33
N GLY A 323 -14.96 -18.13 -4.18
CA GLY A 323 -15.88 -18.85 -5.07
C GLY A 323 -16.13 -18.21 -6.43
N ILE A 324 -16.76 -19.00 -7.31
CA ILE A 324 -17.02 -18.66 -8.71
C ILE A 324 -17.91 -17.41 -8.83
N ALA A 325 -18.93 -17.26 -7.98
CA ALA A 325 -19.84 -16.12 -8.03
C ALA A 325 -19.12 -14.80 -7.71
N ALA A 326 -18.26 -14.79 -6.69
CA ALA A 326 -17.43 -13.63 -6.35
C ALA A 326 -16.43 -13.32 -7.47
N PHE A 327 -15.75 -14.35 -7.97
CA PHE A 327 -14.78 -14.23 -9.07
C PHE A 327 -15.41 -13.63 -10.33
N ALA A 328 -16.56 -14.13 -10.77
CA ALA A 328 -17.28 -13.60 -11.94
C ALA A 328 -17.72 -12.15 -11.71
N THR A 329 -18.24 -11.83 -10.53
CA THR A 329 -18.71 -10.48 -10.18
C THR A 329 -17.57 -9.46 -10.21
N VAL A 330 -16.46 -9.75 -9.54
CA VAL A 330 -15.28 -8.87 -9.51
C VAL A 330 -14.66 -8.73 -10.91
N THR A 331 -14.65 -9.81 -11.70
CA THR A 331 -14.21 -9.77 -13.11
C THR A 331 -15.04 -8.76 -13.91
N VAL A 332 -16.37 -8.86 -13.83
CA VAL A 332 -17.29 -7.96 -14.55
C VAL A 332 -17.09 -6.50 -14.09
N ILE A 333 -17.04 -6.24 -12.78
CA ILE A 333 -16.81 -4.89 -12.24
C ILE A 333 -15.48 -4.33 -12.76
N THR A 334 -14.41 -5.13 -12.75
CA THR A 334 -13.09 -4.71 -13.21
C THR A 334 -13.10 -4.33 -14.69
N PHE A 335 -13.72 -5.14 -15.54
CA PHE A 335 -13.82 -4.84 -16.98
C PHE A 335 -14.69 -3.62 -17.29
N LEU A 336 -15.84 -3.49 -16.60
CA LEU A 336 -16.70 -2.31 -16.72
C LEU A 336 -15.93 -1.05 -16.33
N TYR A 337 -15.18 -1.12 -15.24
CA TYR A 337 -14.35 -0.03 -14.78
C TYR A 337 -13.22 0.32 -15.77
N VAL A 338 -12.46 -0.65 -16.28
CA VAL A 338 -11.41 -0.41 -17.29
C VAL A 338 -11.98 0.28 -18.52
N ARG A 339 -13.12 -0.21 -19.03
CA ARG A 339 -13.80 0.40 -20.18
C ARG A 339 -14.23 1.83 -19.90
N HIS A 340 -14.83 2.09 -18.73
CA HIS A 340 -15.28 3.41 -18.32
C HIS A 340 -14.11 4.38 -18.15
N ALA A 341 -13.06 3.96 -17.45
CA ALA A 341 -11.87 4.75 -17.18
C ALA A 341 -11.12 5.13 -18.47
N LEU A 342 -10.96 4.18 -19.40
CA LEU A 342 -10.38 4.45 -20.73
C LEU A 342 -11.21 5.45 -21.53
N LYS A 343 -12.55 5.37 -21.45
CA LYS A 343 -13.46 6.29 -22.14
C LYS A 343 -13.43 7.70 -21.56
N ARG A 344 -13.29 7.82 -20.24
CA ARG A 344 -13.30 9.09 -19.50
C ARG A 344 -11.93 9.73 -19.35
N GLY A 345 -10.84 9.04 -19.69
CA GLY A 345 -9.49 9.57 -19.53
C GLY A 345 -8.95 9.46 -18.11
N TYR A 346 -9.47 8.55 -17.29
CA TYR A 346 -9.07 8.32 -15.89
C TYR A 346 -7.77 7.52 -15.79
N MET A 347 -6.69 8.11 -16.34
CA MET A 347 -5.41 7.44 -16.51
C MET A 347 -4.67 7.24 -15.18
N ALA A 348 -4.78 8.19 -14.23
CA ALA A 348 -4.16 8.06 -12.92
C ALA A 348 -4.78 6.90 -12.12
N GLU A 349 -6.09 6.74 -12.20
CA GLU A 349 -6.80 5.63 -11.56
C GLU A 349 -6.47 4.29 -12.23
N LEU A 350 -6.29 4.27 -13.56
CA LEU A 350 -5.83 3.07 -14.28
C LEU A 350 -4.42 2.68 -13.87
N ALA A 351 -3.50 3.63 -13.64
CA ALA A 351 -2.15 3.31 -13.16
C ALA A 351 -2.18 2.55 -11.83
N VAL A 352 -3.03 3.00 -10.89
CA VAL A 352 -3.24 2.29 -9.61
C VAL A 352 -3.80 0.89 -9.86
N LEU A 353 -4.80 0.75 -10.73
CA LEU A 353 -5.34 -0.58 -11.06
C LEU A 353 -4.26 -1.50 -11.65
N MET A 354 -3.46 -1.02 -12.60
CA MET A 354 -2.39 -1.82 -13.22
C MET A 354 -1.40 -2.32 -12.18
N ALA A 355 -0.99 -1.44 -11.25
CA ALA A 355 -0.08 -1.81 -10.16
C ALA A 355 -0.69 -2.84 -9.21
N VAL A 356 -1.96 -2.66 -8.83
CA VAL A 356 -2.67 -3.59 -7.95
C VAL A 356 -2.86 -4.95 -8.60
N LEU A 357 -3.22 -5.01 -9.89
CA LEU A 357 -3.33 -6.27 -10.64
C LEU A 357 -1.97 -6.97 -10.76
N PHE A 358 -0.92 -6.21 -11.03
CA PHE A 358 0.44 -6.74 -11.07
C PHE A 358 0.86 -7.28 -9.69
N ALA A 359 0.57 -6.57 -8.60
CA ALA A 359 0.82 -7.04 -7.24
C ALA A 359 0.06 -8.32 -6.90
N GLY A 360 -1.18 -8.45 -7.39
CA GLY A 360 -2.07 -9.59 -7.13
C GLY A 360 -1.56 -10.93 -7.67
N VAL A 361 -0.51 -10.90 -8.50
CA VAL A 361 0.21 -12.10 -8.92
C VAL A 361 1.07 -12.68 -7.78
N TRP A 362 1.59 -11.85 -6.86
CA TRP A 362 2.44 -12.30 -5.75
C TRP A 362 1.82 -12.12 -4.37
N GLU A 363 0.70 -11.41 -4.27
CA GLU A 363 0.16 -10.98 -2.99
C GLU A 363 -1.36 -11.22 -2.92
N PRO A 364 -1.89 -11.67 -1.76
CA PRO A 364 -3.32 -11.94 -1.60
C PRO A 364 -4.15 -10.67 -1.28
N PHE A 365 -3.51 -9.52 -1.08
CA PHE A 365 -4.15 -8.36 -0.44
C PHE A 365 -5.28 -7.68 -1.23
N LEU A 366 -5.50 -8.08 -2.49
CA LEU A 366 -6.51 -7.45 -3.34
C LEU A 366 -7.94 -7.69 -2.82
N TYR A 367 -8.17 -8.84 -2.19
CA TYR A 367 -9.52 -9.29 -1.78
C TYR A 367 -9.58 -9.81 -0.34
N ASN A 368 -8.50 -9.68 0.42
CA ASN A 368 -8.49 -10.00 1.86
C ASN A 368 -9.00 -8.80 2.69
N ALA A 369 -9.17 -8.97 4.00
CA ALA A 369 -9.68 -7.88 4.85
C ALA A 369 -8.63 -6.78 5.10
N GLY A 370 -7.46 -6.86 4.48
CA GLY A 370 -6.30 -5.97 4.64
C GLY A 370 -6.54 -4.52 4.26
N PHE A 371 -7.67 -4.18 3.61
CA PHE A 371 -8.04 -2.82 3.18
C PHE A 371 -6.92 -2.09 2.41
N LYS A 372 -6.17 -2.81 1.56
CA LYS A 372 -5.10 -2.23 0.73
C LYS A 372 -5.51 -1.98 -0.71
N ASN A 373 -6.64 -2.53 -1.14
CA ASN A 373 -7.12 -2.38 -2.50
C ASN A 373 -8.00 -1.13 -2.67
N ILE A 374 -7.36 0.01 -2.88
CA ILE A 374 -8.05 1.30 -3.10
C ILE A 374 -8.76 1.39 -4.45
N THR A 375 -8.58 0.43 -5.37
CA THR A 375 -9.24 0.47 -6.68
C THR A 375 -10.76 0.40 -6.56
N PHE A 376 -11.28 -0.21 -5.48
CA PHE A 376 -12.72 -0.24 -5.20
C PHE A 376 -13.32 1.15 -4.96
N VAL A 377 -12.53 2.14 -4.51
CA VAL A 377 -12.94 3.56 -4.44
C VAL A 377 -13.22 4.08 -5.85
N PHE A 378 -12.33 3.79 -6.80
CA PHE A 378 -12.49 4.24 -8.18
C PHE A 378 -13.61 3.50 -8.92
N MET A 379 -13.71 2.19 -8.70
CA MET A 379 -14.80 1.37 -9.23
C MET A 379 -16.16 1.83 -8.69
N GLY A 380 -16.22 2.25 -7.42
CA GLY A 380 -17.43 2.80 -6.80
C GLY A 380 -17.87 4.10 -7.42
N ALA A 381 -16.95 5.06 -7.56
CA ALA A 381 -17.22 6.31 -8.27
C ALA A 381 -17.72 6.06 -9.70
N ALA A 382 -17.05 5.17 -10.44
CA ALA A 382 -17.44 4.80 -11.79
C ALA A 382 -18.81 4.11 -11.85
N LEU A 383 -19.14 3.24 -10.89
CA LEU A 383 -20.44 2.57 -10.82
C LEU A 383 -21.57 3.59 -10.80
N TYR A 384 -21.51 4.56 -9.88
CA TYR A 384 -22.55 5.58 -9.75
C TYR A 384 -22.61 6.52 -10.96
N GLU A 385 -21.47 6.85 -11.58
CA GLU A 385 -21.45 7.58 -12.85
C GLU A 385 -22.12 6.81 -14.00
N MET A 386 -21.91 5.49 -14.08
CA MET A 386 -22.51 4.65 -15.12
C MET A 386 -24.01 4.49 -14.90
N VAL A 387 -24.45 4.26 -13.66
CA VAL A 387 -25.87 4.09 -13.33
C VAL A 387 -26.62 5.40 -13.52
N SER A 388 -26.08 6.52 -13.01
CA SER A 388 -26.68 7.85 -13.22
C SER A 388 -26.69 8.23 -14.70
N GLY A 389 -25.58 8.06 -15.42
CA GLY A 389 -25.51 8.33 -16.86
C GLY A 389 -26.43 7.45 -17.73
N THR A 390 -26.83 6.27 -17.23
CA THR A 390 -27.84 5.42 -17.88
C THR A 390 -29.25 5.97 -17.65
N ILE A 391 -29.53 6.48 -16.45
CA ILE A 391 -30.81 7.13 -16.11
C ILE A 391 -30.94 8.48 -16.84
N THR A 392 -29.86 9.27 -16.94
CA THR A 392 -29.85 10.57 -17.63
C THR A 392 -30.01 10.40 -19.14
N LYS A 393 -29.44 9.36 -19.77
CA LYS A 393 -29.66 9.07 -21.20
C LYS A 393 -31.07 8.61 -21.54
N VAL A 394 -31.83 8.09 -20.57
CA VAL A 394 -33.25 7.75 -20.73
C VAL A 394 -34.14 8.99 -20.56
N LEU A 395 -33.61 10.07 -19.96
CA LEU A 395 -34.39 11.27 -19.59
C LEU A 395 -33.96 12.56 -20.31
N GLN A 396 -32.95 12.55 -21.17
CA GLN A 396 -32.46 13.71 -21.93
C GLN A 396 -31.84 13.22 -23.27
N ASN A 397 -32.24 13.55 -24.52
CA ASN A 397 -33.21 14.48 -25.11
C ASN A 397 -33.53 15.75 -24.31
N ASP A 398 -32.52 16.36 -23.70
CA ASP A 398 -32.39 17.82 -23.61
C ASP A 398 -31.13 18.20 -22.83
N ASP A 399 -30.30 18.96 -23.53
CA ASP A 399 -29.32 19.93 -23.10
C ASP A 399 -28.14 19.62 -22.16
N SER A 400 -27.03 20.21 -22.60
CA SER A 400 -25.65 20.12 -22.18
C SER A 400 -25.28 20.99 -20.97
N ARG A 401 -24.28 20.60 -20.16
CA ARG A 401 -22.89 21.14 -20.13
C ARG A 401 -22.18 20.90 -18.78
N ASN A 402 -20.86 20.81 -18.90
CA ASN A 402 -19.82 20.61 -17.89
C ASN A 402 -19.87 21.58 -16.71
N ASN A 403 -19.49 21.11 -15.53
CA ASN A 403 -18.94 21.91 -14.45
C ASN A 403 -17.59 21.33 -14.00
N SER A 404 -16.51 22.06 -14.28
CA SER A 404 -15.19 21.88 -13.68
C SER A 404 -15.08 22.82 -12.48
N VAL A 405 -14.79 22.27 -11.30
CA VAL A 405 -14.56 23.04 -10.08
C VAL A 405 -13.09 23.41 -9.97
N THR A 406 -12.82 24.71 -9.92
CA THR A 406 -11.55 25.32 -9.56
C THR A 406 -11.37 25.30 -8.05
N VAL A 407 -10.32 24.64 -7.58
CA VAL A 407 -9.84 24.70 -6.19
C VAL A 407 -8.83 25.86 -6.08
N PRO A 408 -8.78 26.61 -4.96
CA PRO A 408 -7.94 27.80 -4.86
C PRO A 408 -6.47 27.51 -5.13
N ASP A 409 -5.88 28.37 -5.95
CA ASP A 409 -4.49 28.32 -6.36
C ASP A 409 -3.58 28.82 -5.21
N THR A 410 -2.96 27.89 -4.48
CA THR A 410 -1.96 28.21 -3.45
C THR A 410 -0.57 28.28 -4.09
N THR A 411 -0.34 29.34 -4.85
CA THR A 411 0.88 29.53 -5.67
C THR A 411 1.99 30.37 -5.01
N HIS A 412 1.90 30.65 -3.70
CA HIS A 412 2.89 31.48 -2.99
C HIS A 412 4.01 30.73 -2.21
N ALA A 413 4.05 29.40 -2.19
CA ALA A 413 4.95 28.63 -1.29
C ALA A 413 6.12 27.87 -1.95
N THR A 414 6.45 28.12 -3.22
CA THR A 414 7.38 27.23 -3.96
C THR A 414 8.87 27.45 -3.64
N ARG A 415 9.33 28.69 -3.45
CA ARG A 415 10.76 28.94 -3.13
C ARG A 415 11.12 28.56 -1.69
N GLY A 416 10.25 28.86 -0.73
CA GLY A 416 10.45 28.51 0.68
C GLY A 416 10.53 27.00 0.90
N THR A 417 9.65 26.24 0.24
CA THR A 417 9.64 24.77 0.33
C THR A 417 10.92 24.15 -0.22
N VAL A 418 11.44 24.65 -1.35
CA VAL A 418 12.72 24.15 -1.92
C VAL A 418 13.89 24.41 -0.97
N VAL A 419 13.94 25.60 -0.35
CA VAL A 419 14.98 25.91 0.65
C VAL A 419 14.84 25.02 1.88
N ALA A 420 13.61 24.75 2.33
CA ALA A 420 13.36 23.85 3.46
C ALA A 420 13.84 22.42 3.17
N ILE A 421 13.56 21.88 1.98
CA ILE A 421 14.03 20.56 1.55
C ILE A 421 15.57 20.53 1.47
N ALA A 422 16.19 21.55 0.87
CA ALA A 422 17.65 21.63 0.77
C ALA A 422 18.32 21.71 2.15
N ALA A 423 17.75 22.50 3.07
CA ALA A 423 18.22 22.58 4.45
C ALA A 423 18.06 21.24 5.18
N GLY A 424 16.94 20.54 4.97
CA GLY A 424 16.71 19.20 5.48
C GLY A 424 17.75 18.20 4.98
N LEU A 425 17.97 18.14 3.66
CA LEU A 425 18.97 17.25 3.06
C LEU A 425 20.36 17.47 3.65
N LEU A 426 20.77 18.74 3.80
CA LEU A 426 22.06 19.08 4.41
C LEU A 426 22.12 18.61 5.86
N ALA A 427 21.07 18.86 6.66
CA ALA A 427 21.01 18.43 8.05
C ALA A 427 21.06 16.89 8.17
N GLY A 428 20.38 16.17 7.28
CA GLY A 428 20.41 14.71 7.23
C GLY A 428 21.80 14.16 6.90
N VAL A 429 22.48 14.71 5.90
CA VAL A 429 23.87 14.33 5.56
C VAL A 429 24.83 14.60 6.71
N ILE A 430 24.71 15.75 7.37
CA ILE A 430 25.53 16.09 8.53
C ILE A 430 25.25 15.13 9.69
N ALA A 431 23.99 14.83 9.99
CA ALA A 431 23.63 13.93 11.08
C ALA A 431 24.11 12.49 10.85
N ALA A 432 23.94 11.96 9.63
CA ALA A 432 24.46 10.64 9.25
C ALA A 432 26.00 10.61 9.31
N GLY A 433 26.66 11.65 8.81
CA GLY A 433 28.12 11.77 8.88
C GLY A 433 28.64 11.87 10.32
N ALA A 434 27.94 12.64 11.17
CA ALA A 434 28.26 12.73 12.59
C ALA A 434 28.12 11.37 13.29
N PHE A 435 27.05 10.61 13.02
CA PHE A 435 26.91 9.26 13.53
C PHE A 435 28.10 8.37 13.11
N LEU A 436 28.42 8.33 11.82
CA LEU A 436 29.52 7.51 11.30
C LEU A 436 30.90 7.86 11.87
N VAL A 437 31.11 9.10 12.30
CA VAL A 437 32.38 9.57 12.91
C VAL A 437 32.40 9.39 14.42
N LEU A 438 31.24 9.48 15.08
CA LEU A 438 31.11 9.43 16.54
C LEU A 438 30.89 8.01 17.09
N THR A 439 30.57 7.05 16.24
CA THR A 439 30.37 5.65 16.64
C THR A 439 31.33 4.71 15.96
N ASP A 440 31.79 3.71 16.69
CA ASP A 440 32.65 2.66 16.15
C ASP A 440 31.86 1.71 15.26
N LYS A 441 32.50 1.26 14.18
CA LYS A 441 31.92 0.28 13.28
C LYS A 441 31.99 -1.11 13.94
N PRO A 442 30.86 -1.82 14.11
CA PRO A 442 30.85 -3.11 14.78
C PRO A 442 31.58 -4.18 13.96
N GLN A 443 32.22 -5.11 14.65
CA GLN A 443 32.83 -6.31 14.05
C GLN A 443 31.92 -7.53 14.17
N ALA A 444 31.02 -7.55 15.14
CA ALA A 444 30.03 -8.59 15.32
C ALA A 444 28.68 -8.04 15.81
N LEU A 445 27.66 -8.88 15.63
CA LEU A 445 26.31 -8.65 16.14
C LEU A 445 25.83 -9.90 16.89
N TYR A 446 25.31 -9.71 18.09
CA TYR A 446 24.79 -10.77 18.96
C TYR A 446 23.27 -10.62 19.11
N MET A 447 22.51 -11.70 18.90
CA MET A 447 21.04 -11.68 19.04
C MET A 447 20.43 -12.99 19.54
N ASP A 448 19.17 -12.93 19.97
CA ASP A 448 18.42 -14.02 20.60
C ASP A 448 17.80 -15.05 19.62
N THR A 449 17.98 -14.88 18.31
CA THR A 449 17.38 -15.76 17.30
C THR A 449 18.35 -16.10 16.16
N GLN A 450 18.20 -17.29 15.60
CA GLN A 450 18.87 -17.73 14.37
C GLN A 450 17.91 -18.35 13.34
N GLU A 451 16.62 -18.42 13.67
CA GLU A 451 15.58 -19.00 12.82
C GLU A 451 15.15 -17.97 11.76
N ASP A 452 15.12 -18.39 10.50
CA ASP A 452 14.65 -17.57 9.41
C ASP A 452 13.11 -17.49 9.32
N GLU A 453 12.57 -16.85 8.28
CA GLU A 453 11.11 -16.74 8.09
C GLU A 453 10.41 -18.11 7.95
N ALA A 454 11.10 -19.12 7.43
CA ALA A 454 10.57 -20.47 7.24
C ALA A 454 10.71 -21.35 8.50
N GLY A 455 11.44 -20.87 9.53
CA GLY A 455 11.77 -21.63 10.72
C GLY A 455 13.04 -22.47 10.58
N ASP A 456 13.82 -22.26 9.52
CA ASP A 456 15.09 -22.94 9.30
C ASP A 456 16.20 -22.25 10.11
N THR A 457 17.03 -23.04 10.78
CA THR A 457 18.15 -22.52 11.59
C THR A 457 19.39 -22.31 10.73
N LEU A 458 20.14 -21.23 11.00
CA LEU A 458 21.42 -20.96 10.35
C LEU A 458 22.58 -21.84 10.86
N GLY A 459 22.34 -22.73 11.82
CA GLY A 459 23.35 -23.65 12.36
C GLY A 459 24.41 -22.98 13.25
N LEU A 460 24.07 -21.83 13.85
CA LEU A 460 24.93 -21.09 14.75
C LEU A 460 24.91 -21.72 16.16
N GLU A 461 26.06 -21.71 16.82
CA GLU A 461 26.18 -22.20 18.20
C GLU A 461 25.59 -21.18 19.20
N PRO A 462 24.76 -21.64 20.15
CA PRO A 462 24.21 -20.75 21.18
C PRO A 462 25.27 -20.39 22.22
N LEU A 463 25.39 -19.10 22.51
CA LEU A 463 26.22 -18.53 23.57
C LEU A 463 25.31 -18.07 24.72
N TYR A 464 25.68 -18.41 25.96
CA TYR A 464 24.99 -17.93 27.16
C TYR A 464 25.88 -16.91 27.84
N LEU A 465 25.52 -15.65 27.74
CA LEU A 465 26.36 -14.51 28.14
C LEU A 465 25.84 -13.89 29.42
N THR A 466 26.76 -13.62 30.34
CA THR A 466 26.50 -12.84 31.56
C THR A 466 26.30 -11.37 31.24
N GLN A 467 25.66 -10.62 32.13
CA GLN A 467 25.47 -9.17 31.94
C GLN A 467 26.83 -8.43 31.77
N ALA A 468 27.87 -8.89 32.48
CA ALA A 468 29.20 -8.31 32.40
C ALA A 468 29.84 -8.51 31.02
N GLU A 469 29.67 -9.70 30.41
CA GLU A 469 30.15 -9.98 29.05
C GLU A 469 29.39 -9.15 28.01
N ILE A 470 28.08 -8.95 28.18
CA ILE A 470 27.28 -8.09 27.30
C ILE A 470 27.74 -6.63 27.37
N ASP A 471 28.06 -6.12 28.56
CA ASP A 471 28.55 -4.76 28.72
C ASP A 471 29.95 -4.57 28.11
N ASP A 472 30.82 -5.60 28.20
CA ASP A 472 32.12 -5.62 27.53
C ASP A 472 31.96 -5.59 26.01
N ILE A 473 31.09 -6.44 25.44
CA ILE A 473 30.77 -6.46 24.00
C ILE A 473 30.23 -5.10 23.53
N ARG A 474 29.35 -4.44 24.30
CA ARG A 474 28.87 -3.10 23.96
C ARG A 474 29.99 -2.06 24.00
N SER A 475 30.90 -2.19 24.95
CA SER A 475 32.04 -1.27 25.11
C SER A 475 33.09 -1.41 23.99
N SER A 476 33.20 -2.59 23.38
CA SER A 476 34.05 -2.83 22.21
C SER A 476 33.46 -2.30 20.90
N GLY A 477 32.22 -1.81 20.93
CA GLY A 477 31.50 -1.25 19.77
C GLY A 477 30.65 -2.27 19.01
N ASP A 478 30.58 -3.53 19.47
CA ASP A 478 29.75 -4.56 18.85
C ASP A 478 28.26 -4.41 19.19
N MET A 479 27.41 -4.93 18.30
CA MET A 479 25.97 -4.77 18.42
C MET A 479 25.36 -5.90 19.27
N VAL A 480 24.57 -5.55 20.28
CA VAL A 480 23.76 -6.52 21.04
C VAL A 480 22.29 -6.18 20.90
N VAL A 481 21.50 -7.14 20.45
CA VAL A 481 20.06 -6.98 20.22
C VAL A 481 19.29 -8.01 21.06
N ARG A 482 18.26 -7.54 21.78
CA ARG A 482 17.28 -8.38 22.52
C ARG A 482 17.85 -9.32 23.60
N TYR A 483 19.00 -8.98 24.17
CA TYR A 483 19.48 -9.65 25.40
C TYR A 483 18.48 -9.45 26.54
N THR A 484 18.11 -10.54 27.22
CA THR A 484 17.17 -10.52 28.36
C THR A 484 17.86 -10.97 29.65
N ASP A 485 18.48 -12.15 29.65
CA ASP A 485 19.20 -12.72 30.79
C ASP A 485 20.24 -13.76 30.36
N GLU A 486 20.97 -14.31 31.33
CA GLU A 486 22.03 -15.31 31.13
C GLU A 486 21.50 -16.68 30.66
N ASN A 487 20.20 -16.92 30.75
CA ASN A 487 19.56 -18.15 30.26
C ASN A 487 19.06 -17.99 28.82
N THR A 488 19.13 -16.79 28.26
CA THR A 488 18.71 -16.51 26.89
C THR A 488 19.86 -16.85 25.93
N PRO A 489 19.66 -17.75 24.95
CA PRO A 489 20.69 -18.08 23.98
C PRO A 489 20.96 -16.87 23.07
N MET A 490 22.23 -16.55 22.88
CA MET A 490 22.70 -15.50 21.98
C MET A 490 23.51 -16.11 20.84
N TYR A 491 23.28 -15.66 19.61
CA TYR A 491 23.98 -16.12 18.43
C TYR A 491 24.85 -14.99 17.88
N LYS A 492 26.12 -15.32 17.59
CA LYS A 492 27.08 -14.37 17.04
C LYS A 492 27.01 -14.36 15.52
N TYR A 493 26.84 -13.17 14.97
CA TYR A 493 26.92 -12.87 13.55
C TYR A 493 28.15 -12.02 13.27
N ASP A 494 28.83 -12.32 12.18
CA ASP A 494 30.06 -11.62 11.79
C ASP A 494 29.79 -10.23 11.18
N ALA A 495 30.87 -9.51 10.87
CA ALA A 495 30.86 -8.18 10.31
C ALA A 495 29.99 -8.06 9.04
N ASP A 496 29.90 -9.13 8.24
CA ASP A 496 29.09 -9.15 7.02
C ASP A 496 27.59 -8.93 7.28
N ALA A 497 27.11 -9.27 8.48
CA ALA A 497 25.74 -9.02 8.92
C ALA A 497 25.64 -7.79 9.83
N ALA A 498 26.65 -7.53 10.67
CA ALA A 498 26.66 -6.40 11.61
C ALA A 498 26.81 -5.03 10.92
N VAL A 499 27.67 -4.94 9.90
CA VAL A 499 27.97 -3.68 9.19
C VAL A 499 26.76 -3.16 8.40
N PRO A 500 26.00 -4.00 7.67
CA PRO A 500 24.75 -3.55 7.07
C PRO A 500 23.77 -2.95 8.09
N GLU A 501 23.61 -3.54 9.27
CA GLU A 501 22.73 -3.00 10.33
C GLU A 501 23.21 -1.64 10.85
N TYR A 502 24.52 -1.50 11.04
CA TYR A 502 25.13 -0.23 11.41
C TYR A 502 24.87 0.86 10.35
N ASN A 503 25.05 0.53 9.07
CA ASN A 503 24.79 1.45 7.97
C ASN A 503 23.30 1.82 7.86
N LYS A 504 22.38 0.88 8.14
CA LYS A 504 20.93 1.16 8.21
C LYS A 504 20.62 2.22 9.28
N LYS A 505 21.23 2.12 10.46
CA LYS A 505 21.08 3.13 11.53
C LYS A 505 21.58 4.51 11.09
N ALA A 506 22.75 4.57 10.45
CA ALA A 506 23.30 5.82 9.93
C ALA A 506 22.35 6.48 8.91
N VAL A 507 21.83 5.70 7.96
CA VAL A 507 20.85 6.18 6.96
C VAL A 507 19.57 6.65 7.63
N SER A 508 19.04 5.91 8.61
CA SER A 508 17.84 6.31 9.35
C SER A 508 18.03 7.62 10.10
N ILE A 509 19.16 7.81 10.77
CA ILE A 509 19.47 9.09 11.43
C ILE A 509 19.43 10.22 10.41
N GLY A 510 20.09 10.06 9.25
CA GLY A 510 20.08 11.07 8.20
C GLY A 510 18.67 11.38 7.68
N VAL A 511 17.90 10.36 7.29
CA VAL A 511 16.54 10.51 6.75
C VAL A 511 15.61 11.21 7.74
N TRP A 512 15.64 10.81 9.01
CA TRP A 512 14.74 11.42 10.00
C TRP A 512 15.14 12.85 10.35
N PHE A 513 16.44 13.16 10.46
CA PHE A 513 16.89 14.55 10.62
C PHE A 513 16.51 15.44 9.43
N GLU A 514 16.57 14.91 8.21
CA GLU A 514 16.09 15.60 7.00
C GLU A 514 14.60 15.92 7.11
N ILE A 515 13.78 14.93 7.44
CA ILE A 515 12.32 15.09 7.56
C ILE A 515 11.98 16.13 8.64
N PHE A 516 12.54 16.01 9.84
CA PHE A 516 12.24 16.93 10.94
C PHE A 516 12.67 18.36 10.63
N THR A 517 13.88 18.54 10.09
CA THR A 517 14.38 19.87 9.73
C THR A 517 13.52 20.50 8.64
N THR A 518 13.14 19.72 7.62
CA THR A 518 12.25 20.18 6.55
C THR A 518 10.90 20.65 7.11
N LEU A 519 10.28 19.85 7.99
CA LEU A 519 8.99 20.18 8.61
C LEU A 519 9.08 21.42 9.50
N ILE A 520 10.16 21.58 10.27
CA ILE A 520 10.42 22.76 11.10
C ILE A 520 10.55 23.99 10.21
N CYS A 521 11.35 23.92 9.14
CA CYS A 521 11.52 25.03 8.19
C CYS A 521 10.20 25.44 7.54
N ILE A 522 9.39 24.48 7.08
CA ILE A 522 8.06 24.75 6.50
C ILE A 522 7.13 25.38 7.54
N SER A 523 7.14 24.88 8.77
CA SER A 523 6.29 25.40 9.86
C SER A 523 6.66 26.85 10.19
N ILE A 524 7.95 27.16 10.33
CA ILE A 524 8.45 28.52 10.57
C ILE A 524 8.06 29.44 9.42
N GLN A 525 8.23 29.01 8.17
CA GLN A 525 7.82 29.80 7.00
C GLN A 525 6.32 30.10 6.99
N THR A 526 5.50 29.12 7.35
CA THR A 526 4.04 29.28 7.43
C THR A 526 3.66 30.27 8.52
N VAL A 527 4.31 30.22 9.68
CA VAL A 527 4.10 31.18 10.78
C VAL A 527 4.52 32.58 10.36
N ILE A 528 5.71 32.74 9.77
CA ILE A 528 6.20 34.04 9.29
C ILE A 528 5.25 34.63 8.23
N ALA A 529 4.80 33.83 7.27
CA ALA A 529 3.85 34.26 6.25
C ALA A 529 2.50 34.71 6.87
N LYS A 530 2.03 34.01 7.91
CA LYS A 530 0.80 34.37 8.63
C LYS A 530 0.95 35.67 9.43
N ILE A 531 2.12 35.92 10.01
CA ILE A 531 2.43 37.18 10.72
C ILE A 531 2.51 38.35 9.73
N GLN A 532 3.16 38.16 8.57
CA GLN A 532 3.31 39.21 7.55
C GLN A 532 2.01 39.58 6.83
N THR A 533 1.06 38.65 6.75
CA THR A 533 -0.25 38.86 6.10
C THR A 533 -1.31 39.43 7.03
N ASN A 534 -1.02 39.59 8.33
CA ASN A 534 -1.96 40.16 9.30
C ASN A 534 -1.27 41.24 10.16
N PRO A 535 -1.11 42.48 9.64
CA PRO A 535 -0.34 43.53 10.31
C PRO A 535 -1.03 44.15 11.53
N GLU A 536 -2.31 43.85 11.81
CA GLU A 536 -3.10 44.51 12.87
C GLU A 536 -3.11 43.77 14.23
N ALA A 537 -2.20 42.82 14.45
CA ALA A 537 -2.06 42.12 15.74
C ALA A 537 -0.72 42.42 16.45
N GLY A 538 -0.21 43.64 16.27
CA GLY A 538 0.99 44.15 16.95
C GLY A 538 0.68 45.31 17.86
#